data_AF-A0A7S2Q9I9-F1
#
_entry.id   AF-A0A7S2Q9I9-F1
#
_cell.length_a   1.000
_cell.length_b   1.000
_cell.length_c   1.000
_cell.angle_alpha   90.00
_cell.angle_beta   90.00
_cell.angle_gamma   90.00
#
_symmetry.space_group_name_H-M   'P 1'
#
loop_
_entity.id
_entity.type
_entity.pdbx_description
1 polymer ?
#
loop_
_entity_poly.entity_id
_entity_poly.type
_entity_poly.pdbx_seq_one_letter_code
_entity_poly.pdbx_strand_id
1 'polypeptide(L)'
;VPLLDPHGHAVHEPLEETIRGLNCCRACLHGTSRFIWGFALWGMLIFSLVRLYASTCFSAYKLYAKAIQGDELWDNVTLPFTLDSLNRIEEYCDEEVTCPEFAEIAEAVNSLVLPDMRKRDVRRCCPSKERVLEVCKEPPGGQAPYFLRTIVRRSFNKDIGHNGFMCTEAACRVHMESFIRNDGLIVSLFFGLMLLGCLIRMMNNYCIQCVKDATARRHHDGESYMQDRTPRSNRAKGTMMTKKEPAQCSCDIM
;
A
#
# COMPACT_ATOMS: atom_id res chain seq x y z
N VAL A 1 7.35 47.68 19.97
CA VAL A 1 5.91 48.02 20.10
C VAL A 1 5.22 46.76 20.59
N PRO A 2 4.71 46.72 21.83
CA PRO A 2 4.04 45.53 22.34
C PRO A 2 2.79 45.23 21.50
N LEU A 3 2.57 43.96 21.17
CA LEU A 3 1.32 43.51 20.56
C LEU A 3 0.23 43.58 21.62
N LEU A 4 -0.71 44.52 21.45
CA LEU A 4 -1.91 44.61 22.27
C LEU A 4 -2.98 43.70 21.66
N ASP A 5 -3.70 42.99 22.51
CA ASP A 5 -4.88 42.23 22.08
C ASP A 5 -6.03 43.20 21.67
N PRO A 6 -7.15 42.72 21.11
CA PRO A 6 -8.29 43.56 20.76
C PRO A 6 -8.89 44.35 21.93
N HIS A 7 -8.53 44.00 23.17
CA HIS A 7 -9.00 44.62 24.40
C HIS A 7 -7.98 45.60 25.00
N GLY A 8 -6.82 45.80 24.37
CA GLY A 8 -5.79 46.72 24.83
C GLY A 8 -4.94 46.18 25.99
N HIS A 9 -4.96 44.87 26.23
CA HIS A 9 -4.05 44.23 27.17
C HIS A 9 -2.71 43.92 26.49
N ALA A 10 -1.61 44.21 27.20
CA ALA A 10 -0.29 43.82 26.75
C ALA A 10 -0.21 42.29 26.77
N VAL A 11 -0.18 41.67 25.60
CA VAL A 11 -0.05 40.22 25.49
C VAL A 11 1.34 39.86 26.00
N HIS A 12 1.42 39.20 27.14
CA HIS A 12 2.68 38.66 27.62
C HIS A 12 3.05 37.52 26.68
N GLU A 13 4.07 37.74 25.84
CA GLU A 13 4.56 36.72 24.92
C GLU A 13 4.84 35.43 25.72
N PRO A 14 4.32 34.27 25.28
CA PRO A 14 4.58 33.02 25.97
C PRO A 14 6.09 32.80 26.07
N LEU A 15 6.56 32.32 27.22
CA LEU A 15 7.99 32.09 27.49
C LEU A 15 8.64 31.38 26.29
N GLU A 16 9.67 32.00 25.67
CA GLU A 16 10.28 31.52 24.43
C GLU A 16 10.68 30.04 24.49
N GLU A 17 11.11 29.58 25.67
CA GLU A 17 11.49 28.19 25.93
C GLU A 17 10.36 27.19 25.68
N THR A 18 9.11 27.56 26.01
CA THR A 18 7.94 26.70 25.80
C THR A 18 7.60 26.58 24.30
N ILE A 19 7.76 27.68 23.55
CA ILE A 19 7.56 27.70 22.10
C ILE A 19 8.61 26.84 21.40
N ARG A 20 9.88 26.93 21.81
CA ARG A 20 10.97 26.12 21.25
C ARG A 20 10.74 24.62 21.49
N GLY A 21 10.33 24.23 22.69
CA GLY A 21 9.99 22.84 23.02
C GLY A 21 8.84 22.30 22.17
N LEU A 22 7.75 23.07 22.03
CA LEU A 22 6.60 22.69 21.22
C LEU A 22 6.97 22.56 19.73
N ASN A 23 7.78 23.47 19.21
CA ASN A 23 8.23 23.44 17.82
C ASN A 23 9.15 22.25 17.54
N CYS A 24 10.05 21.91 18.47
CA CYS A 24 10.91 20.72 18.36
C CYS A 24 10.07 19.43 18.34
N CYS A 25 9.13 19.30 19.28
CA CYS A 25 8.23 18.15 19.35
C CYS A 25 7.39 18.01 18.07
N ARG A 26 6.80 19.12 17.60
CA ARG A 26 6.04 19.16 16.35
C ARG A 26 6.88 18.76 15.15
N ALA A 27 8.13 19.22 15.05
CA ALA A 27 9.04 18.87 13.97
C ALA A 27 9.38 17.38 13.99
N CYS A 28 9.70 16.82 15.17
CA CYS A 28 9.99 15.40 15.34
C CYS A 28 8.78 14.52 14.96
N LEU A 29 7.59 14.88 15.45
CA LEU A 29 6.35 14.14 15.16
C LEU A 29 5.94 14.24 13.68
N HIS A 30 6.13 15.39 13.06
CA HIS A 30 5.86 15.55 11.64
C HIS A 30 6.87 14.78 10.78
N GLY A 31 8.15 14.74 11.19
CA GLY A 31 9.19 13.95 10.56
C GLY A 31 8.90 12.45 10.62
N THR A 32 8.58 11.93 11.80
CA THR A 32 8.24 10.50 12.00
C THR A 32 6.98 10.11 11.24
N SER A 33 5.93 10.93 11.27
CA SER A 33 4.71 10.67 10.50
C SER A 33 4.99 10.61 9.00
N ARG A 34 5.75 11.58 8.45
CA ARG A 34 6.15 11.58 7.03
C ARG A 34 7.00 10.36 6.67
N PHE A 35 7.90 9.96 7.56
CA PHE A 35 8.73 8.78 7.36
C PHE A 35 7.88 7.51 7.30
N ILE A 36 6.96 7.31 8.24
CA ILE A 36 6.06 6.14 8.27
C ILE A 36 5.21 6.08 7.00
N TRP A 37 4.59 7.21 6.62
CA TRP A 37 3.80 7.29 5.39
C TRP A 37 4.63 7.06 4.13
N GLY A 38 5.80 7.68 4.04
CA GLY A 38 6.72 7.50 2.93
C GLY A 38 7.14 6.04 2.81
N PHE A 39 7.56 5.42 3.90
CA PHE A 39 7.96 4.01 3.95
C PHE A 39 6.80 3.08 3.55
N ALA A 40 5.59 3.32 4.07
CA ALA A 40 4.43 2.52 3.73
C ALA A 40 4.04 2.63 2.24
N LEU A 41 4.03 3.84 1.68
CA LEU A 41 3.71 4.08 0.28
C LEU A 41 4.76 3.50 -0.66
N TRP A 42 6.05 3.75 -0.39
CA TRP A 42 7.13 3.18 -1.19
C TRP A 42 7.16 1.67 -1.10
N GLY A 43 6.95 1.10 0.09
CA GLY A 43 6.86 -0.34 0.28
C GLY A 43 5.71 -0.96 -0.52
N MET A 44 4.52 -0.36 -0.46
CA MET A 44 3.36 -0.79 -1.26
C MET A 44 3.61 -0.67 -2.77
N LEU A 45 4.26 0.41 -3.21
CA LEU A 45 4.59 0.61 -4.62
C LEU A 45 5.57 -0.47 -5.11
N ILE A 46 6.66 -0.69 -4.39
CA ILE A 46 7.66 -1.72 -4.74
C ILE A 46 7.01 -3.10 -4.74
N PHE A 47 6.23 -3.43 -3.71
CA PHE A 47 5.50 -4.69 -3.64
C PHE A 47 4.56 -4.87 -4.84
N SER A 48 3.80 -3.83 -5.20
CA SER A 48 2.90 -3.85 -6.36
C SER A 48 3.65 -4.03 -7.68
N LEU A 49 4.82 -3.39 -7.84
CA LEU A 49 5.65 -3.54 -9.04
C LEU A 49 6.24 -4.95 -9.16
N VAL A 50 6.75 -5.52 -8.06
CA VAL A 50 7.25 -6.90 -8.03
C VAL A 50 6.11 -7.88 -8.34
N ARG A 51 4.93 -7.65 -7.77
CA ARG A 51 3.73 -8.44 -8.05
C ARG A 51 3.29 -8.37 -9.49
N LEU A 52 3.25 -7.18 -10.06
CA LEU A 52 2.93 -6.95 -11.46
C LEU A 52 3.93 -7.67 -12.37
N TYR A 53 5.23 -7.55 -12.07
CA TYR A 53 6.30 -8.24 -12.79
C TYR A 53 6.14 -9.77 -12.73
N ALA A 54 6.00 -10.34 -11.54
CA ALA A 54 5.82 -11.79 -11.36
C ALA A 54 4.55 -12.30 -12.07
N SER A 55 3.42 -11.61 -11.91
CA SER A 55 2.14 -12.00 -12.52
C SER A 55 2.14 -11.94 -14.04
N THR A 56 2.72 -10.89 -14.62
CA THR A 56 2.81 -10.76 -16.08
C THR A 56 3.78 -11.76 -16.68
N CYS A 57 4.94 -11.99 -16.03
CA CYS A 57 5.87 -13.02 -16.47
C CYS A 57 5.24 -14.41 -16.38
N PHE A 58 4.55 -14.74 -15.29
CA PHE A 58 3.83 -16.01 -15.18
C PHE A 58 2.77 -16.17 -16.27
N SER A 59 2.01 -15.11 -16.56
CA SER A 59 1.00 -15.13 -17.63
C SER A 59 1.62 -15.35 -19.01
N ALA A 60 2.78 -14.73 -19.29
CA ALA A 60 3.50 -14.94 -20.53
C ALA A 60 4.04 -16.38 -20.66
N TYR A 61 4.61 -16.94 -19.59
CA TYR A 61 5.02 -18.35 -19.57
C TYR A 61 3.84 -19.30 -19.70
N LYS A 62 2.70 -18.99 -19.08
CA LYS A 62 1.45 -19.74 -19.24
C LYS A 62 1.00 -19.76 -20.69
N LEU A 63 1.10 -18.62 -21.40
CA LEU A 63 0.77 -18.54 -22.82
C LEU A 63 1.72 -19.36 -23.69
N TYR A 64 3.02 -19.36 -23.39
CA TYR A 64 3.99 -20.22 -24.04
C TYR A 64 3.68 -21.70 -23.78
N ALA A 65 3.30 -22.06 -22.55
CA ALA A 65 2.91 -23.42 -22.22
C ALA A 65 1.66 -23.87 -22.99
N LYS A 66 0.64 -23.01 -23.15
CA LYS A 66 -0.53 -23.26 -24.01
C LYS A 66 -0.10 -23.52 -25.45
N ALA A 67 0.79 -22.69 -25.99
CA ALA A 67 1.26 -22.81 -27.37
C ALA A 67 2.01 -24.12 -27.61
N ILE A 68 2.92 -24.50 -26.70
CA ILE A 68 3.67 -25.77 -26.78
C ILE A 68 2.74 -26.98 -26.65
N GLN A 69 1.74 -26.92 -25.77
CA GLN A 69 0.85 -28.05 -25.52
C GLN A 69 -0.16 -28.27 -26.65
N GLY A 70 -0.52 -27.20 -27.36
CA GLY A 70 -1.44 -27.25 -28.49
C GLY A 70 -0.78 -27.48 -29.85
N ASP A 71 0.49 -27.86 -29.93
CA ASP A 71 1.27 -27.97 -31.19
C ASP A 71 0.52 -28.77 -32.29
N GLU A 72 -0.22 -29.81 -31.93
CA GLU A 72 -1.06 -30.59 -32.88
C GLU A 72 -2.29 -29.84 -33.44
N LEU A 73 -2.78 -28.82 -32.75
CA LEU A 73 -3.92 -28.00 -33.17
C LEU A 73 -3.45 -26.79 -33.98
N TRP A 74 -2.27 -26.28 -33.65
CA TRP A 74 -1.69 -25.11 -34.29
C TRP A 74 -0.79 -25.51 -35.46
N ASP A 75 -1.35 -26.23 -36.43
CA ASP A 75 -0.66 -26.55 -37.68
C ASP A 75 -0.03 -25.27 -38.24
N ASN A 76 1.31 -25.22 -38.30
CA ASN A 76 2.18 -24.12 -38.74
C ASN A 76 2.73 -23.14 -37.68
N VAL A 77 2.62 -23.40 -36.38
CA VAL A 77 3.33 -22.56 -35.39
C VAL A 77 4.79 -23.02 -35.23
N THR A 78 5.68 -22.45 -36.03
CA THR A 78 7.12 -22.70 -35.92
C THR A 78 7.77 -21.80 -34.86
N LEU A 79 8.65 -22.35 -34.04
CA LEU A 79 9.51 -21.58 -33.14
C LEU A 79 10.48 -20.69 -33.95
N PRO A 80 10.72 -19.42 -33.54
CA PRO A 80 10.19 -18.71 -32.37
C PRO A 80 8.74 -18.23 -32.56
N PHE A 81 7.95 -18.27 -31.47
CA PHE A 81 6.57 -17.78 -31.49
C PHE A 81 6.49 -16.28 -31.81
N THR A 82 5.67 -15.92 -32.80
CA THR A 82 5.32 -14.53 -33.03
C THR A 82 4.29 -14.09 -31.99
N LEU A 83 4.30 -12.80 -31.66
CA LEU A 83 3.31 -12.26 -30.71
C LEU A 83 1.87 -12.36 -31.28
N ASP A 84 1.73 -12.37 -32.61
CA ASP A 84 0.46 -12.58 -33.30
C ASP A 84 -0.09 -14.00 -33.10
N SER A 85 0.76 -15.02 -33.21
CA SER A 85 0.32 -16.40 -33.01
C SER A 85 -0.07 -16.64 -31.55
N LEU A 86 0.71 -16.12 -30.60
CA LEU A 86 0.39 -16.21 -29.18
C LEU A 86 -0.94 -15.53 -28.83
N ASN A 87 -1.22 -14.35 -29.40
CA ASN A 87 -2.51 -13.67 -29.19
C ASN A 87 -3.69 -14.47 -29.76
N ARG A 88 -3.55 -15.08 -30.95
CA ARG A 88 -4.62 -15.93 -31.52
C ARG A 88 -4.90 -17.16 -30.65
N ILE A 89 -3.85 -17.75 -30.09
CA ILE A 89 -3.97 -18.87 -29.15
C ILE A 89 -4.68 -18.41 -27.86
N GLU A 90 -4.35 -17.22 -27.37
CA GLU A 90 -5.02 -16.63 -26.20
C GLU A 90 -6.50 -16.39 -26.47
N GLU A 91 -6.83 -15.73 -27.58
CA GLU A 91 -8.21 -15.43 -28.00
C GLU A 91 -9.03 -16.71 -28.17
N TYR A 92 -8.51 -17.72 -28.87
CA TYR A 92 -9.18 -19.01 -29.02
C TYR A 92 -9.46 -19.67 -27.66
N CYS A 93 -8.46 -19.69 -26.78
CA CYS A 93 -8.62 -20.30 -25.47
C CYS A 93 -9.56 -19.53 -24.55
N ASP A 94 -9.61 -18.20 -24.64
CA ASP A 94 -10.50 -17.38 -23.82
C ASP A 94 -11.95 -17.44 -24.31
N GLU A 95 -12.18 -17.55 -25.63
CA GLU A 95 -13.52 -17.66 -26.22
C GLU A 95 -14.14 -19.05 -26.07
N GLU A 96 -13.35 -20.11 -26.27
CA GLU A 96 -13.88 -21.47 -26.33
C GLU A 96 -13.78 -22.25 -25.02
N VAL A 97 -12.87 -21.86 -24.11
CA VAL A 97 -12.50 -22.68 -22.94
C VAL A 97 -12.40 -21.85 -21.66
N THR A 98 -13.40 -21.98 -20.79
CA THR A 98 -13.25 -21.50 -19.40
C THR A 98 -12.29 -22.42 -18.65
N CYS A 99 -11.07 -21.96 -18.37
CA CYS A 99 -10.13 -22.71 -17.54
C CYS A 99 -10.51 -22.63 -16.06
N PRO A 100 -10.91 -23.74 -15.41
CA PRO A 100 -11.08 -23.74 -13.97
C PRO A 100 -9.71 -23.60 -13.30
N GLU A 101 -9.48 -22.50 -12.59
CA GLU A 101 -8.25 -22.28 -11.79
C GLU A 101 -8.02 -23.36 -10.71
N PHE A 102 -9.08 -24.09 -10.36
CA PHE A 102 -9.10 -25.19 -9.40
C PHE A 102 -9.35 -26.53 -10.12
N ALA A 103 -8.33 -26.99 -10.83
CA ALA A 103 -8.37 -28.20 -11.67
C ALA A 103 -8.68 -29.49 -10.89
N GLU A 104 -8.40 -29.57 -9.59
CA GLU A 104 -8.59 -30.82 -8.83
C GLU A 104 -10.06 -31.26 -8.71
N ILE A 105 -11.00 -30.32 -8.61
CA ILE A 105 -12.43 -30.65 -8.54
C ILE A 105 -13.03 -30.68 -9.95
N ALA A 106 -12.54 -29.81 -10.84
CA ALA A 106 -13.06 -29.70 -12.19
C ALA A 106 -12.67 -30.89 -13.07
N GLU A 107 -11.50 -31.51 -12.91
CA GLU A 107 -11.13 -32.69 -13.71
C GLU A 107 -12.05 -33.89 -13.40
N ALA A 108 -12.44 -34.06 -12.14
CA ALA A 108 -13.39 -35.10 -11.73
C ALA A 108 -14.79 -34.85 -12.35
N VAL A 109 -15.31 -33.62 -12.28
CA VAL A 109 -16.65 -33.27 -12.78
C VAL A 109 -16.69 -33.16 -14.31
N ASN A 110 -15.65 -32.62 -14.94
CA ASN A 110 -15.57 -32.46 -16.40
C ASN A 110 -15.33 -33.78 -17.13
N SER A 111 -14.74 -34.78 -16.47
CA SER A 111 -14.58 -36.13 -17.03
C SER A 111 -15.92 -36.83 -17.31
N LEU A 112 -16.98 -36.47 -16.57
CA LEU A 112 -18.29 -37.15 -16.63
C LEU A 112 -19.29 -36.49 -17.59
N VAL A 113 -19.13 -35.21 -17.94
CA VAL A 113 -20.19 -34.43 -18.62
C VAL A 113 -19.78 -33.88 -19.99
N LEU A 114 -18.48 -33.69 -20.26
CA LEU A 114 -18.05 -33.02 -21.49
C LEU A 114 -17.80 -34.02 -22.64
N PRO A 115 -18.24 -33.70 -23.87
CA PRO A 115 -17.91 -34.48 -25.05
C PRO A 115 -16.40 -34.50 -25.29
N ASP A 116 -15.90 -35.60 -25.87
CA ASP A 116 -14.48 -35.94 -25.95
C ASP A 116 -13.61 -34.89 -26.68
N MET A 117 -14.20 -34.14 -27.61
CA MET A 117 -13.58 -32.99 -28.29
C MET A 117 -13.25 -31.87 -27.30
N ARG A 118 -14.24 -31.45 -26.50
CA ARG A 118 -14.10 -30.33 -25.56
C ARG A 118 -13.12 -30.66 -24.42
N LYS A 119 -12.93 -31.95 -24.09
CA LYS A 119 -11.91 -32.40 -23.14
C LYS A 119 -10.48 -32.18 -23.66
N ARG A 120 -10.24 -32.37 -24.96
CA ARG A 120 -8.93 -32.09 -25.57
C ARG A 120 -8.63 -30.59 -25.58
N ASP A 121 -9.62 -29.76 -25.92
CA ASP A 121 -9.45 -28.31 -25.96
C ASP A 121 -9.20 -27.73 -24.57
N VAL A 122 -9.92 -28.21 -23.55
CA VAL A 122 -9.67 -27.85 -22.14
C VAL A 122 -8.24 -28.19 -21.70
N ARG A 123 -7.75 -29.40 -22.01
CA ARG A 123 -6.38 -29.78 -21.65
C ARG A 123 -5.34 -28.90 -22.33
N ARG A 124 -5.56 -28.52 -23.59
CA ARG A 124 -4.64 -27.69 -24.39
C ARG A 124 -4.62 -26.23 -23.93
N CYS A 125 -5.78 -25.67 -23.60
CA CYS A 125 -5.91 -24.27 -23.17
C CYS A 125 -5.60 -24.03 -21.68
N CYS A 126 -5.59 -25.08 -20.87
CA CYS A 126 -5.39 -24.98 -19.41
C CYS A 126 -4.17 -25.80 -18.97
N PRO A 127 -2.93 -25.31 -19.22
CA PRO A 127 -1.72 -26.01 -18.83
C PRO A 127 -1.67 -26.14 -17.30
N SER A 128 -1.20 -27.31 -16.83
CA SER A 128 -0.96 -27.52 -15.41
C SER A 128 0.13 -26.58 -14.89
N LYS A 129 0.11 -26.31 -13.58
CA LYS A 129 1.07 -25.41 -12.96
C LYS A 129 2.51 -25.94 -13.11
N GLU A 130 2.68 -27.25 -13.00
CA GLU A 130 3.95 -27.95 -13.19
C GLU A 130 4.47 -27.74 -14.62
N ARG A 131 3.58 -27.79 -15.62
CA ARG A 131 3.96 -27.55 -17.01
C ARG A 131 4.43 -26.11 -17.25
N VAL A 132 3.77 -25.13 -16.63
CA VAL A 132 4.23 -23.73 -16.70
C VAL A 132 5.61 -23.56 -16.06
N LEU A 133 5.89 -24.27 -14.95
CA LEU A 133 7.20 -24.26 -14.30
C LEU A 133 8.29 -24.90 -15.16
N GLU A 134 8.00 -26.00 -15.85
CA GLU A 134 8.92 -26.62 -16.81
C GLU A 134 9.31 -25.64 -17.92
N VAL A 135 8.32 -25.01 -18.55
CA VAL A 135 8.52 -24.00 -19.60
C VAL A 135 9.26 -22.78 -19.07
N CYS A 136 9.13 -22.48 -17.78
CA CYS A 136 9.85 -21.39 -17.16
C CYS A 136 11.35 -21.67 -16.96
N LYS A 137 11.68 -22.92 -16.61
CA LYS A 137 13.08 -23.39 -16.49
C LYS A 137 13.75 -23.48 -17.86
N GLU A 138 13.04 -24.03 -18.83
CA GLU A 138 13.54 -24.25 -20.18
C GLU A 138 12.59 -23.60 -21.21
N PRO A 139 12.72 -22.28 -21.44
CA PRO A 139 11.90 -21.60 -22.41
C PRO A 139 12.16 -22.13 -23.82
N PRO A 140 11.11 -22.26 -24.65
CA PRO A 140 11.22 -22.77 -26.01
C PRO A 140 12.16 -21.88 -26.83
N GLY A 141 13.11 -22.51 -27.54
CA GLY A 141 14.14 -21.80 -28.31
C GLY A 141 15.12 -20.99 -27.46
N GLY A 142 15.18 -21.21 -26.14
CA GLY A 142 16.06 -20.49 -25.22
C GLY A 142 15.69 -19.02 -24.99
N GLN A 143 14.53 -18.56 -25.51
CA GLN A 143 14.11 -17.17 -25.41
C GLN A 143 13.02 -17.00 -24.35
N ALA A 144 13.40 -16.43 -23.21
CA ALA A 144 12.43 -16.04 -22.20
C ALA A 144 11.49 -14.94 -22.73
N PRO A 145 10.21 -14.93 -22.33
CA PRO A 145 9.28 -13.88 -22.69
C PRO A 145 9.73 -12.54 -22.09
N TYR A 146 9.28 -11.45 -22.71
CA TYR A 146 9.58 -10.09 -22.26
C TYR A 146 8.41 -9.51 -21.45
N PHE A 147 8.73 -8.97 -20.28
CA PHE A 147 7.82 -8.17 -19.47
C PHE A 147 7.27 -6.99 -20.26
N LEU A 148 6.01 -6.64 -20.02
CA LEU A 148 5.27 -5.54 -20.68
C LEU A 148 5.02 -5.66 -22.19
N ARG A 149 5.61 -6.61 -22.92
CA ARG A 149 5.42 -6.71 -24.38
C ARG A 149 3.93 -6.82 -24.75
N THR A 150 3.21 -7.74 -24.10
CA THR A 150 1.76 -7.93 -24.30
C THR A 150 0.96 -6.70 -23.86
N ILE A 151 1.31 -6.09 -22.73
CA ILE A 151 0.61 -4.90 -22.20
C ILE A 151 0.79 -3.70 -23.13
N VAL A 152 2.02 -3.43 -23.57
CA VAL A 152 2.32 -2.30 -24.46
C VAL A 152 1.63 -2.49 -25.80
N ARG A 153 1.64 -3.71 -26.32
CA ARG A 153 0.89 -4.02 -27.54
C ARG A 153 -0.61 -3.79 -27.36
N ARG A 154 -1.21 -4.27 -26.27
CA ARG A 154 -2.66 -4.12 -26.03
C ARG A 154 -3.05 -2.65 -25.83
N SER A 155 -2.23 -1.87 -25.13
CA SER A 155 -2.52 -0.48 -24.79
C SER A 155 -2.18 0.52 -25.91
N PHE A 156 -1.13 0.25 -26.70
CA PHE A 156 -0.59 1.21 -27.67
C PHE A 156 -0.57 0.70 -29.11
N ASN A 157 -1.01 -0.54 -29.35
CA ASN A 157 -0.94 -1.24 -30.63
C ASN A 157 0.47 -1.20 -31.27
N LYS A 158 1.51 -1.21 -30.43
CA LYS A 158 2.91 -1.20 -30.82
C LYS A 158 3.62 -2.43 -30.25
N ASP A 159 4.32 -3.17 -31.10
CA ASP A 159 5.25 -4.21 -30.65
C ASP A 159 6.60 -3.56 -30.34
N ILE A 160 7.06 -3.72 -29.10
CA ILE A 160 8.38 -3.28 -28.66
C ILE A 160 9.49 -4.28 -29.05
N GLY A 161 9.12 -5.41 -29.67
CA GLY A 161 10.06 -6.43 -30.11
C GLY A 161 10.82 -7.04 -28.93
N HIS A 162 12.13 -7.20 -29.09
CA HIS A 162 13.05 -7.68 -28.05
C HIS A 162 13.49 -6.58 -27.07
N ASN A 163 12.91 -5.38 -27.16
CA ASN A 163 13.22 -4.30 -26.23
C ASN A 163 12.30 -4.42 -25.01
N GLY A 164 12.83 -4.93 -23.89
CA GLY A 164 12.07 -5.05 -22.64
C GLY A 164 12.88 -5.75 -21.55
N PHE A 165 12.28 -5.86 -20.36
CA PHE A 165 12.86 -6.64 -19.27
C PHE A 165 12.54 -8.12 -19.51
N MET A 166 13.56 -8.98 -19.58
CA MET A 166 13.33 -10.41 -19.72
C MET A 166 12.72 -10.99 -18.45
N CYS A 167 11.79 -11.91 -18.60
CA CYS A 167 11.26 -12.69 -17.50
C CYS A 167 12.30 -13.70 -17.02
N THR A 168 12.37 -13.88 -15.70
CA THR A 168 13.31 -14.82 -15.07
C THR A 168 12.53 -15.98 -14.45
N GLU A 169 13.19 -17.13 -14.28
CA GLU A 169 12.61 -18.28 -13.58
C GLU A 169 12.13 -17.91 -12.16
N ALA A 170 12.90 -17.06 -11.48
CA ALA A 170 12.56 -16.57 -10.15
C ALA A 170 11.21 -15.85 -10.11
N ALA A 171 10.86 -15.08 -11.15
CA ALA A 171 9.58 -14.37 -11.21
C ALA A 171 8.38 -15.34 -11.22
N CYS A 172 8.50 -16.44 -11.95
CA CYS A 172 7.48 -17.48 -12.03
C CYS A 172 7.35 -18.24 -10.71
N ARG A 173 8.48 -18.61 -10.09
CA ARG A 173 8.49 -19.25 -8.77
C ARG A 173 7.88 -18.37 -7.69
N VAL A 174 8.23 -17.08 -7.68
CA VAL A 174 7.68 -16.09 -6.74
C VAL A 174 6.17 -15.98 -6.88
N HIS A 175 5.64 -15.92 -8.12
CA HIS A 175 4.20 -15.88 -8.35
C HIS A 175 3.49 -17.12 -7.78
N MET A 176 4.07 -18.30 -8.00
CA MET A 176 3.53 -19.59 -7.56
C MET A 176 3.55 -19.79 -6.05
N GLU A 177 4.68 -19.50 -5.40
CA GLU A 177 4.86 -19.73 -3.95
C GLU A 177 4.15 -18.67 -3.09
N SER A 178 4.03 -17.44 -3.60
CA SER A 178 3.63 -16.29 -2.76
C SER A 178 2.13 -16.00 -2.76
N PHE A 179 1.32 -16.64 -3.62
CA PHE A 179 0.03 -16.07 -4.06
C PHE A 179 -1.11 -16.03 -3.03
N ILE A 180 -1.03 -16.74 -1.90
CA ILE A 180 -2.20 -16.81 -0.99
C ILE A 180 -1.87 -16.43 0.45
N ARG A 181 -0.73 -16.87 1.00
CA ARG A 181 -0.48 -16.70 2.44
C ARG A 181 0.26 -15.40 2.79
N ASN A 182 1.19 -14.97 1.95
CA ASN A 182 2.09 -13.86 2.28
C ASN A 182 1.52 -12.50 1.88
N ASP A 183 0.66 -12.43 0.86
CA ASP A 183 0.11 -11.15 0.40
C ASP A 183 -0.82 -10.50 1.40
N GLY A 184 -1.70 -11.30 1.99
CA GLY A 184 -2.59 -10.83 3.03
C GLY A 184 -1.80 -10.20 4.18
N LEU A 185 -0.69 -10.84 4.58
CA LEU A 185 0.16 -10.35 5.67
C LEU A 185 0.91 -9.07 5.28
N ILE A 186 1.51 -9.00 4.08
CA ILE A 186 2.26 -7.83 3.62
C ILE A 186 1.32 -6.62 3.43
N VAL A 187 0.17 -6.82 2.77
CA VAL A 187 -0.82 -5.75 2.59
C VAL A 187 -1.39 -5.30 3.93
N SER A 188 -1.70 -6.24 4.84
CA SER A 188 -2.17 -5.90 6.19
C SER A 188 -1.12 -5.14 7.00
N LEU A 189 0.16 -5.49 6.87
CA LEU A 189 1.26 -4.79 7.53
C LEU A 189 1.33 -3.33 7.08
N PHE A 190 1.32 -3.07 5.77
CA PHE A 190 1.36 -1.71 5.24
C PHE A 190 0.10 -0.91 5.57
N PHE A 191 -1.07 -1.56 5.54
CA PHE A 191 -2.31 -0.95 5.99
C PHE A 191 -2.26 -0.58 7.48
N GLY A 192 -1.73 -1.47 8.32
CA GLY A 192 -1.48 -1.22 9.74
C GLY A 192 -0.52 -0.04 9.96
N LEU A 193 0.54 0.08 9.17
CA LEU A 193 1.46 1.22 9.23
C LEU A 193 0.78 2.54 8.85
N MET A 194 -0.10 2.54 7.84
CA MET A 194 -0.88 3.72 7.47
C MET A 194 -1.85 4.12 8.60
N LEU A 195 -2.55 3.16 9.20
CA LEU A 195 -3.42 3.40 10.36
C LEU A 195 -2.64 3.95 11.55
N LEU A 196 -1.47 3.38 11.85
CA LEU A 196 -0.58 3.88 12.90
C LEU A 196 -0.16 5.34 12.61
N GLY A 197 0.18 5.66 11.36
CA GLY A 197 0.47 7.02 10.93
C GLY A 197 -0.70 7.99 11.17
N CYS A 198 -1.94 7.56 10.95
CA CYS A 198 -3.14 8.33 11.28
C CYS A 198 -3.32 8.53 12.80
N LEU A 199 -3.14 7.48 13.59
CA LEU A 199 -3.25 7.54 15.06
C LEU A 199 -2.22 8.50 15.64
N ILE A 200 -0.95 8.42 15.20
CA ILE A 200 0.12 9.34 15.62
C ILE A 200 -0.26 10.79 15.29
N ARG A 201 -0.86 11.04 14.13
CA ARG A 201 -1.32 12.39 13.76
C ARG A 201 -2.46 12.89 14.66
N MET A 202 -3.42 12.03 15.01
CA MET A 202 -4.50 12.39 15.93
C MET A 202 -3.98 12.66 17.34
N MET A 203 -3.11 11.79 17.87
CA MET A 203 -2.47 11.99 19.17
C MET A 203 -1.64 13.28 19.20
N ASN A 204 -0.95 13.61 18.12
CA ASN A 204 -0.20 14.86 18.00
C ASN A 204 -1.12 16.09 18.05
N ASN A 205 -2.20 16.09 17.25
CA ASN A 205 -3.17 17.19 17.27
C ASN A 205 -3.78 17.38 18.67
N TYR A 206 -4.12 16.28 19.34
CA TYR A 206 -4.63 16.29 20.70
C TYR A 206 -3.61 16.86 21.69
N CYS A 207 -2.36 16.40 21.64
CA CYS A 207 -1.28 16.89 22.50
C CYS A 207 -1.05 18.40 22.32
N ILE A 208 -0.99 18.88 21.08
CA ILE A 208 -0.86 20.32 20.78
C ILE A 208 -2.03 21.11 21.38
N GLN A 209 -3.25 20.58 21.28
CA GLN A 209 -4.44 21.23 21.85
C GLN A 209 -4.38 21.27 23.38
N CYS A 210 -4.01 20.16 24.05
CA CYS A 210 -3.82 20.13 25.49
C CYS A 210 -2.76 21.13 25.96
N VAL A 211 -1.64 21.27 25.26
CA VAL A 211 -0.61 22.25 25.60
C VAL A 211 -1.14 23.67 25.45
N LYS A 212 -1.86 23.97 24.35
CA LYS A 212 -2.49 25.29 24.16
C LYS A 212 -3.48 25.64 25.27
N ASP A 213 -4.33 24.69 25.65
CA ASP A 213 -5.34 24.88 26.70
C ASP A 213 -4.67 25.07 28.07
N ALA A 214 -3.62 24.30 28.37
CA ALA A 214 -2.86 24.43 29.60
C ALA A 214 -2.13 25.79 29.70
N THR A 215 -1.54 26.26 28.60
CA THR A 215 -0.91 27.57 28.53
C THR A 215 -1.93 28.69 28.71
N ALA A 216 -3.10 28.61 28.05
CA ALA A 216 -4.17 29.60 28.19
C ALA A 216 -4.68 29.72 29.65
N ARG A 217 -4.83 28.60 30.36
CA ARG A 217 -5.21 28.61 31.79
C ARG A 217 -4.18 29.29 32.67
N ARG A 218 -2.88 29.02 32.46
CA ARG A 218 -1.80 29.67 33.22
C ARG A 218 -1.78 31.19 33.03
N HIS A 219 -2.07 31.67 31.83
CA HIS A 219 -2.20 33.11 31.58
C HIS A 219 -3.37 33.72 32.36
N HIS A 220 -4.56 33.10 32.31
CA HIS A 220 -5.74 33.57 33.02
C HIS A 220 -5.56 33.59 34.56
N ASP A 221 -4.93 32.56 35.11
CA ASP A 221 -4.63 32.48 36.55
C ASP A 221 -3.57 33.52 36.97
N GLY A 222 -2.58 33.78 36.12
CA GLY A 222 -1.56 34.82 36.35
C GLY A 222 -2.14 36.24 36.34
N GLU A 223 -3.05 36.54 35.40
CA GLU A 223 -3.75 37.83 35.33
C GLU A 223 -4.65 38.05 36.55
N SER A 224 -5.38 37.02 36.97
CA SER A 224 -6.24 37.06 38.16
C SER A 224 -5.43 37.40 39.42
N TYR A 225 -4.21 36.87 39.55
CA TYR A 225 -3.32 37.12 40.70
C TYR A 225 -2.71 38.54 40.69
N MET A 226 -2.44 39.10 39.50
CA MET A 226 -1.96 40.48 39.36
C MET A 226 -3.07 41.49 39.68
N GLN A 227 -4.31 41.22 39.28
CA GLN A 227 -5.44 42.13 39.51
C GLN A 227 -5.79 42.23 41.01
N ASP A 228 -5.67 41.15 41.77
CA ASP A 228 -5.92 41.14 43.23
C ASP A 228 -4.82 41.87 44.04
N ARG A 229 -3.67 42.16 43.43
CA ARG A 229 -2.59 42.97 44.04
C ARG A 229 -2.66 44.46 43.73
N THR A 230 -3.57 44.92 42.87
CA THR A 230 -3.84 46.36 42.83
C THR A 230 -4.45 46.77 44.17
N PRO A 231 -3.87 47.74 44.90
CA PRO A 231 -4.33 48.07 46.25
C PRO A 231 -5.75 48.62 46.17
N ARG A 232 -6.73 47.76 46.45
CA ARG A 232 -8.07 48.17 46.83
C ARG A 232 -7.94 48.90 48.15
N SER A 233 -7.82 50.21 48.04
CA SER A 233 -8.14 51.17 49.10
C SER A 233 -9.42 50.72 49.82
N ASN A 234 -9.24 50.25 51.05
CA ASN A 234 -10.21 50.13 52.14
C ASN A 234 -11.64 49.65 51.78
N ARG A 235 -11.90 48.33 51.83
CA ARG A 235 -13.18 47.84 52.41
C ARG A 235 -13.22 46.34 52.73
N ALA A 236 -13.36 46.08 54.03
CA ALA A 236 -14.21 45.08 54.70
C ALA A 236 -14.04 43.56 54.46
N LYS A 237 -13.69 42.92 55.58
CA LYS A 237 -13.82 41.54 56.07
C LYS A 237 -14.87 40.60 55.43
N GLY A 238 -14.45 39.34 55.26
CA GLY A 238 -15.27 38.12 55.07
C GLY A 238 -15.29 37.67 53.60
N THR A 239 -14.95 36.44 53.20
CA THR A 239 -15.21 35.12 53.78
C THR A 239 -14.31 34.11 53.05
N MET A 240 -13.76 33.10 53.75
CA MET A 240 -12.91 32.06 53.14
C MET A 240 -13.68 31.16 52.18
N MET A 241 -13.29 31.12 50.91
CA MET A 241 -13.72 30.08 49.96
C MET A 241 -12.59 29.06 49.75
N THR A 242 -12.90 27.79 50.00
CA THR A 242 -12.02 26.65 49.77
C THR A 242 -11.82 26.43 48.27
N LYS A 243 -10.58 26.58 47.81
CA LYS A 243 -10.16 26.44 46.40
C LYS A 243 -10.27 24.96 46.00
N LYS A 244 -11.15 24.66 45.04
CA LYS A 244 -11.27 23.32 44.43
C LYS A 244 -10.18 23.19 43.35
N GLU A 245 -9.21 22.31 43.54
CA GLU A 245 -8.13 22.10 42.56
C GLU A 245 -8.71 21.49 41.26
N PRO A 246 -8.42 22.08 40.09
CA PRO A 246 -8.81 21.48 38.82
C PRO A 246 -7.94 20.27 38.51
N ALA A 247 -8.56 19.25 37.90
CA ALA A 247 -7.88 18.05 37.43
C ALA A 247 -6.69 18.43 36.52
N GLN A 248 -5.49 18.08 36.98
CA GLN A 248 -4.25 18.23 36.22
C GLN A 248 -4.28 17.28 35.02
N CYS A 249 -4.13 17.81 33.81
CA CYS A 249 -3.69 17.01 32.70
C CYS A 249 -2.24 16.60 32.99
N SER A 250 -2.03 15.40 33.54
CA SER A 250 -0.72 14.75 33.58
C SER A 250 -0.31 14.42 32.15
N CYS A 251 0.29 15.38 31.46
CA CYS A 251 1.18 15.15 30.34
C CYS A 251 2.61 15.12 30.87
N ASP A 252 2.90 14.21 31.79
CA ASP A 252 4.29 13.84 32.11
C ASP A 252 4.78 12.95 30.97
N ILE A 253 5.29 13.58 29.91
CA ILE A 253 5.96 12.89 28.82
C ILE A 253 7.46 12.87 29.18
N MET A 254 7.95 11.70 29.58
CA MET A 254 9.37 11.34 29.68
C MET A 254 10.08 11.44 28.33
#